data_AF-A0A8I1QHW9-F1
#
_entry.id   AF-A0A8I1QHW9-F1
#
_cell.length_a   1.000
_cell.length_b   1.000
_cell.length_c   1.000
_cell.angle_alpha   90.00
_cell.angle_beta   90.00
_cell.angle_gamma   90.00
#
_symmetry.space_group_name_H-M   'P 1'
#
loop_
_entity.id
_entity.type
_entity.pdbx_description
1 polymer ?
#
loop_
_entity_poly.entity_id
_entity_poly.type
_entity_poly.pdbx_seq_one_letter_code
_entity_poly.pdbx_strand_id
1 'polypeptide(L)'
;MLEQIFGSWWPMVSSYFAGPLALANGTVSPFTVIPTVGFVLLLLGLLAAFVWREKEAVWVIGPIVAAALTPVVLAIGNILGGWFVVIFALAIGVVGLLIWIGVISANATRRLPVWLLGLFAVNFVVYCTAVSVAIIWGLA
;
A
#
# COMPACT_ATOMS: atom_id res chain seq x y z
N MET A 1 23.40 -3.55 6.89
CA MET A 1 22.19 -4.26 6.38
C MET A 1 20.90 -3.77 7.03
N LEU A 2 20.74 -3.84 8.36
CA LEU A 2 19.51 -3.37 9.02
C LEU A 2 19.17 -1.89 8.74
N GLU A 3 20.17 -1.00 8.79
CA GLU A 3 19.97 0.42 8.41
C GLU A 3 19.56 0.60 6.94
N GLN A 4 20.03 -0.26 6.04
CA GLN A 4 19.63 -0.24 4.63
C GLN A 4 18.19 -0.76 4.43
N ILE A 5 17.78 -1.75 5.23
CA ILE A 5 16.46 -2.39 5.16
C ILE A 5 15.38 -1.47 5.76
N PHE A 6 15.66 -0.84 6.90
CA PHE A 6 14.72 0.05 7.58
C PHE A 6 14.86 1.52 7.19
N GLY A 7 16.01 1.92 6.63
CA GLY A 7 16.27 3.29 6.19
C GLY A 7 15.40 3.71 4.99
N SER A 8 14.96 2.76 4.17
CA SER A 8 14.03 3.02 3.05
C SER A 8 12.56 3.02 3.47
N TRP A 9 12.24 2.47 4.66
CA TRP A 9 10.87 2.29 5.12
C TRP A 9 10.20 3.62 5.46
N TRP A 10 10.81 4.41 6.35
CA TRP A 10 10.24 5.68 6.79
C TRP A 10 10.06 6.70 5.66
N PRO A 11 11.04 6.90 4.75
CA PRO A 11 10.87 7.77 3.61
C PRO A 11 9.68 7.38 2.71
N MET A 12 9.51 6.09 2.40
CA MET A 12 8.40 5.64 1.55
C MET A 12 7.03 5.82 2.21
N VAL A 13 6.92 5.52 3.51
CA VAL A 13 5.67 5.68 4.24
C VAL A 13 5.30 7.15 4.34
N SER A 14 6.25 7.99 4.76
CA SER A 14 6.01 9.42 4.90
C SER A 14 5.73 10.12 3.56
N SER A 15 6.42 9.73 2.48
CA SER A 15 6.17 10.29 1.14
C SER A 15 4.78 9.91 0.60
N TYR A 16 4.33 8.69 0.87
CA TYR A 16 2.97 8.26 0.52
C TYR A 16 1.92 9.13 1.23
N PHE A 17 2.04 9.31 2.54
CA PHE A 17 1.08 10.15 3.28
C PHE A 17 1.20 11.66 3.01
N ALA A 18 2.34 12.13 2.49
CA ALA A 18 2.52 13.50 2.03
C ALA A 18 1.92 13.76 0.63
N GLY A 19 1.70 12.72 -0.17
CA GLY A 19 1.17 12.81 -1.54
C GLY A 19 -0.12 13.62 -1.69
N PRO A 20 -1.16 13.40 -0.85
CA PRO A 20 -2.40 14.19 -0.89
C PRO A 20 -2.18 15.69 -0.72
N LEU A 21 -1.31 16.09 0.23
CA LEU A 21 -0.99 17.48 0.47
C LEU A 21 -0.21 18.09 -0.70
N ALA A 22 0.74 17.33 -1.27
CA ALA A 22 1.48 17.75 -2.45
C ALA A 22 0.57 17.95 -3.68
N LEU A 23 -0.41 17.06 -3.88
CA LEU A 23 -1.40 17.20 -4.96
C LEU A 23 -2.29 18.43 -4.74
N ALA A 24 -2.76 18.65 -3.50
CA ALA A 24 -3.57 19.83 -3.14
C ALA A 24 -2.80 21.15 -3.38
N ASN A 25 -1.47 21.13 -3.22
CA ASN A 25 -0.60 22.28 -3.50
C ASN A 25 -0.21 22.43 -4.99
N GLY A 26 -0.76 21.60 -5.88
CA GLY A 26 -0.59 21.74 -7.33
C GLY A 26 0.49 20.84 -7.96
N THR A 27 1.17 19.99 -7.18
CA THR A 27 2.15 19.05 -7.72
C THR A 27 1.47 17.81 -8.28
N VAL A 28 1.18 17.80 -9.58
CA VAL A 28 0.53 16.67 -10.26
C VAL A 28 1.58 15.73 -10.85
N SER A 29 1.74 14.57 -10.23
CA SER A 29 2.56 13.48 -10.77
C SER A 29 1.98 12.12 -10.36
N PRO A 30 2.39 11.01 -11.00
CA PRO A 30 1.96 9.68 -10.57
C PRO A 30 2.25 9.42 -9.07
N PHE A 31 3.34 10.00 -8.56
CA PHE A 31 3.77 9.85 -7.16
C PHE A 31 2.98 10.70 -6.16
N THR A 32 2.14 11.64 -6.62
CA THR A 32 1.18 12.38 -5.78
C THR A 32 -0.25 11.88 -5.99
N VAL A 33 -0.60 11.46 -7.21
CA VAL A 33 -1.94 10.94 -7.54
C VAL A 33 -2.19 9.57 -6.90
N ILE A 34 -1.27 8.61 -7.02
CA ILE A 34 -1.46 7.26 -6.46
C ILE A 34 -1.73 7.33 -4.95
N PRO A 35 -0.90 8.03 -4.13
CA PRO A 35 -1.16 8.12 -2.70
C PRO A 35 -2.43 8.90 -2.35
N THR A 36 -2.83 9.88 -3.16
CA THR A 36 -4.10 10.60 -2.97
C THR A 36 -5.29 9.66 -3.13
N VAL A 37 -5.28 8.81 -4.15
CA VAL A 37 -6.32 7.78 -4.33
C VAL A 37 -6.34 6.84 -3.13
N GLY A 38 -5.18 6.36 -2.69
CA GLY A 38 -5.06 5.55 -1.48
C GLY A 38 -5.64 6.23 -0.24
N PHE A 39 -5.32 7.51 -0.02
CA PHE A 39 -5.83 8.29 1.09
C PHE A 39 -7.36 8.46 1.06
N VAL A 40 -7.94 8.70 -0.13
CA VAL A 40 -9.40 8.74 -0.30
C VAL A 40 -10.04 7.39 0.02
N LEU A 41 -9.44 6.28 -0.44
CA LEU A 41 -9.92 4.93 -0.11
C LEU A 41 -9.88 4.67 1.40
N LEU A 42 -8.81 5.09 2.08
CA LEU A 42 -8.68 4.99 3.53
C LEU A 42 -9.80 5.78 4.24
N LEU A 43 -9.99 7.05 3.87
CA LEU A 43 -11.02 7.89 4.49
C LEU A 43 -12.43 7.34 4.28
N LEU A 44 -12.76 6.97 3.03
CA LEU A 44 -14.07 6.38 2.72
C LEU A 44 -14.27 5.04 3.40
N GLY A 45 -13.22 4.21 3.49
CA GLY A 45 -13.25 2.93 4.18
C GLY A 45 -13.49 3.08 5.68
N LEU A 46 -12.78 4.00 6.33
CA LEU A 46 -12.96 4.32 7.75
C LEU A 46 -14.35 4.89 8.04
N LEU A 47 -14.81 5.84 7.22
CA LEU A 47 -16.16 6.40 7.35
C LEU A 47 -17.23 5.32 7.19
N ALA A 48 -17.13 4.49 6.15
CA ALA A 48 -18.09 3.41 5.92
C ALA A 48 -18.06 2.37 7.05
N ALA A 49 -16.87 2.02 7.56
CA ALA A 49 -16.71 1.11 8.68
C ALA A 49 -17.35 1.66 9.96
N PHE A 50 -17.18 2.97 10.24
CA PHE A 50 -17.75 3.63 11.41
C PHE A 50 -19.28 3.78 11.32
N VAL A 51 -19.78 4.28 10.19
CA VAL A 51 -21.22 4.49 9.96
C VAL A 51 -21.99 3.17 10.00
N TRP A 52 -21.39 2.09 9.50
CA TRP A 52 -22.05 0.78 9.44
C TRP A 52 -21.65 -0.17 10.55
N ARG A 53 -20.71 0.21 11.42
CA ARG A 53 -20.19 -0.59 12.53
C ARG A 53 -19.78 -2.00 12.10
N GLU A 54 -19.13 -2.10 10.95
CA GLU A 54 -18.72 -3.39 10.38
C GLU A 54 -17.57 -3.97 11.21
N LYS A 55 -17.84 -5.05 11.95
CA LYS A 55 -16.85 -5.70 12.81
C LYS A 55 -15.73 -6.33 12.00
N GLU A 56 -16.05 -6.83 10.81
CA GLU A 56 -15.07 -7.49 9.96
C GLU A 56 -14.02 -6.52 9.39
N ALA A 57 -14.30 -5.21 9.40
CA ALA A 57 -13.32 -4.19 8.99
C ALA A 57 -12.07 -4.19 9.88
N VAL A 58 -12.17 -4.65 11.14
CA VAL A 58 -11.02 -4.74 12.05
C VAL A 58 -10.01 -5.78 11.58
N TRP A 59 -10.45 -6.88 10.93
CA TRP A 59 -9.54 -7.90 10.42
C TRP A 59 -8.67 -7.42 9.26
N VAL A 60 -9.04 -6.29 8.62
CA VAL A 60 -8.25 -5.65 7.56
C VAL A 60 -6.94 -5.05 8.10
N ILE A 61 -6.81 -4.88 9.42
CA ILE A 61 -5.55 -4.48 10.06
C ILE A 61 -4.42 -5.45 9.69
N GLY A 62 -4.69 -6.75 9.61
CA GLY A 62 -3.70 -7.76 9.22
C GLY A 62 -3.09 -7.48 7.83
N PRO A 63 -3.91 -7.41 6.76
CA PRO A 63 -3.49 -6.98 5.43
C PRO A 63 -2.78 -5.61 5.40
N ILE A 64 -3.22 -4.62 6.18
CA ILE A 64 -2.56 -3.31 6.26
C ILE A 64 -1.15 -3.42 6.84
N VAL A 65 -0.97 -4.18 7.92
CA VAL A 65 0.35 -4.42 8.51
C VAL A 65 1.25 -5.17 7.55
N ALA A 66 0.72 -6.18 6.84
CA ALA A 66 1.47 -6.90 5.82
C ALA A 66 1.92 -5.97 4.67
N ALA A 67 1.06 -5.06 4.21
CA ALA A 67 1.41 -4.05 3.21
C ALA A 67 2.42 -3.03 3.75
N ALA A 68 2.37 -2.68 5.04
CA ALA A 68 3.35 -1.79 5.65
C ALA A 68 4.77 -2.39 5.63
N LEU A 69 4.92 -3.71 5.53
CA LEU A 69 6.23 -4.37 5.38
C LEU A 69 6.77 -4.33 3.94
N THR A 70 6.02 -3.82 2.97
CA THR A 70 6.46 -3.77 1.56
C THR A 70 7.81 -3.09 1.34
N PRO A 71 8.14 -1.92 1.94
CA PRO A 71 9.47 -1.30 1.76
C PRO A 71 10.62 -2.19 2.25
N VAL A 72 10.38 -3.01 3.29
CA VAL A 72 11.36 -3.97 3.81
C VAL A 72 11.55 -5.11 2.81
N VAL A 73 10.47 -5.66 2.26
CA VAL A 73 10.52 -6.69 1.22
C VAL A 73 11.24 -6.19 -0.03
N LEU A 74 10.99 -4.94 -0.43
CA LEU A 74 11.66 -4.27 -1.54
C LEU A 74 13.18 -4.16 -1.31
N ALA A 75 13.58 -3.70 -0.13
CA ALA A 75 14.99 -3.59 0.23
C ALA A 75 15.69 -4.96 0.19
N ILE A 76 15.06 -6.00 0.74
CA ILE A 76 15.59 -7.37 0.73
C ILE A 76 15.67 -7.92 -0.70
N GLY A 77 14.61 -7.77 -1.49
CA GLY A 77 14.56 -8.25 -2.87
C GLY A 77 15.64 -7.61 -3.74
N ASN A 78 15.90 -6.31 -3.55
CA ASN A 78 16.94 -5.62 -4.29
C ASN A 78 18.35 -6.11 -3.93
N ILE A 79 18.59 -6.47 -2.66
CA ILE A 79 19.87 -7.04 -2.20
C ILE A 79 20.07 -8.47 -2.71
N LEU A 80 19.03 -9.31 -2.70
CA LEU A 80 19.16 -10.75 -2.94
C LEU A 80 19.05 -11.17 -4.40
N GLY A 81 18.28 -10.45 -5.23
CA GLY A 81 17.93 -10.92 -6.56
C GLY A 81 17.65 -9.83 -7.60
N GLY A 82 17.92 -8.57 -7.27
CA GLY A 82 17.72 -7.43 -8.16
C GLY A 82 16.25 -7.15 -8.51
N TRP A 83 16.06 -6.29 -9.50
CA TRP A 83 14.76 -5.70 -9.86
C TRP A 83 13.70 -6.72 -10.29
N PHE A 84 14.10 -7.83 -10.90
CA PHE A 84 13.17 -8.86 -11.37
C PHE A 84 12.50 -9.59 -10.19
N VAL A 85 13.29 -9.97 -9.18
CA VAL A 85 12.78 -10.64 -7.97
C VAL A 85 11.86 -9.72 -7.18
N VAL A 86 12.18 -8.43 -7.16
CA VAL A 86 11.34 -7.38 -6.55
C VAL A 86 9.95 -7.34 -7.20
N ILE A 87 9.86 -7.23 -8.52
CA ILE A 87 8.58 -7.15 -9.23
C ILE A 87 7.75 -8.42 -9.02
N PHE A 88 8.40 -9.60 -9.10
CA PHE A 88 7.72 -10.88 -8.93
C PHE A 88 7.18 -11.07 -7.50
N ALA A 89 7.98 -10.76 -6.48
CA ALA A 89 7.58 -10.85 -5.08
C ALA A 89 6.41 -9.91 -4.76
N LEU A 90 6.40 -8.70 -5.35
CA LEU A 90 5.31 -7.75 -5.18
C LEU A 90 4.04 -8.17 -5.90
N ALA A 91 4.15 -8.72 -7.11
CA ALA A 91 2.99 -9.23 -7.83
C ALA A 91 2.29 -10.35 -7.03
N ILE A 92 3.06 -11.30 -6.51
CA ILE A 92 2.54 -12.35 -5.62
C ILE A 92 1.98 -11.74 -4.33
N GLY A 93 2.68 -10.77 -3.74
CA GLY A 93 2.23 -10.07 -2.53
C GLY A 93 0.88 -9.37 -2.73
N VAL A 94 0.69 -8.68 -3.86
CA VAL A 94 -0.58 -8.02 -4.22
C VAL A 94 -1.69 -9.04 -4.40
N VAL A 95 -1.43 -10.14 -5.13
CA VAL A 95 -2.43 -11.21 -5.32
C VAL A 95 -2.79 -11.85 -3.98
N GLY A 96 -1.80 -12.14 -3.13
CA GLY A 96 -2.01 -12.69 -1.79
C GLY A 96 -2.83 -11.75 -0.90
N LEU A 97 -2.54 -10.45 -0.92
CA LEU A 97 -3.31 -9.42 -0.23
C LEU A 97 -4.75 -9.38 -0.73
N LEU A 98 -4.98 -9.38 -2.05
CA LEU A 98 -6.32 -9.38 -2.64
C LEU A 98 -7.12 -10.63 -2.26
N ILE A 99 -6.49 -11.80 -2.23
CA ILE A 99 -7.12 -13.04 -1.76
C ILE A 99 -7.49 -12.90 -0.27
N TRP A 100 -6.58 -12.41 0.56
CA TRP A 100 -6.82 -12.24 1.99
C TRP A 100 -7.97 -11.26 2.26
N ILE A 101 -7.95 -10.10 1.60
CA ILE A 101 -9.05 -9.11 1.65
C ILE A 101 -10.34 -9.75 1.15
N GLY A 102 -10.29 -10.54 0.07
CA GLY A 102 -11.41 -11.28 -0.49
C GLY A 102 -12.05 -12.22 0.53
N VAL A 103 -11.24 -13.00 1.26
CA VAL A 103 -11.68 -13.91 2.32
C VAL A 103 -12.35 -13.15 3.47
N ILE A 104 -11.77 -12.04 3.92
CA ILE A 104 -12.40 -11.19 4.95
C ILE A 104 -13.72 -10.62 4.43
N SER A 105 -13.74 -10.15 3.18
CA SER A 105 -14.93 -9.54 2.57
C SER A 105 -16.07 -10.54 2.37
N ALA A 106 -15.77 -11.83 2.20
CA ALA A 106 -16.76 -12.88 2.05
C ALA A 106 -17.57 -13.09 3.34
N ASN A 107 -16.94 -12.87 4.49
CA ASN A 107 -17.56 -13.01 5.82
C ASN A 107 -18.21 -11.71 6.33
N ALA A 108 -17.92 -10.56 5.69
CA ALA A 108 -18.44 -9.26 6.10
C ALA A 108 -19.93 -9.10 5.77
N THR A 109 -20.67 -8.47 6.69
CA THR A 109 -22.09 -8.15 6.46
C THR A 109 -22.22 -7.11 5.35
N ARG A 110 -21.31 -6.13 5.33
CA ARG A 110 -21.15 -5.15 4.26
C ARG A 110 -19.72 -5.21 3.75
N ARG A 111 -19.57 -5.50 2.45
CA ARG A 111 -18.26 -5.74 1.82
C ARG A 111 -17.48 -4.46 1.52
N LEU A 112 -18.18 -3.35 1.29
CA LEU A 112 -17.56 -2.10 0.82
C LEU A 112 -16.49 -1.54 1.78
N PRO A 113 -16.68 -1.46 3.12
CA PRO A 113 -15.64 -0.95 4.02
C PRO A 113 -14.37 -1.81 3.97
N VAL A 114 -14.54 -3.13 3.90
CA VAL A 114 -13.43 -4.09 3.81
C VAL A 114 -12.65 -3.89 2.51
N TRP A 115 -13.34 -3.75 1.38
CA TRP A 115 -12.70 -3.48 0.10
C TRP A 115 -12.00 -2.12 0.06
N LEU A 116 -12.60 -1.06 0.60
CA LEU A 116 -11.98 0.27 0.61
C LEU A 116 -10.68 0.29 1.44
N LEU A 117 -10.71 -0.29 2.65
CA LEU A 117 -9.53 -0.41 3.50
C LEU A 117 -8.49 -1.38 2.92
N GLY A 118 -8.93 -2.47 2.31
CA GLY A 118 -8.05 -3.43 1.66
C GLY A 118 -7.37 -2.85 0.40
N LEU A 119 -8.12 -2.12 -0.42
CA LEU A 119 -7.57 -1.45 -1.61
C LEU A 119 -6.61 -0.32 -1.25
N PHE A 120 -6.79 0.34 -0.10
CA PHE A 120 -5.77 1.23 0.45
C PHE A 120 -4.44 0.51 0.69
N ALA A 121 -4.47 -0.68 1.31
CA ALA A 121 -3.26 -1.48 1.54
C ALA A 121 -2.60 -1.88 0.21
N VAL A 122 -3.40 -2.33 -0.76
CA VAL A 122 -2.91 -2.67 -2.12
C VAL A 122 -2.33 -1.45 -2.83
N ASN A 123 -2.98 -0.28 -2.73
CA ASN A 123 -2.50 0.96 -3.32
C ASN A 123 -1.12 1.36 -2.78
N PHE A 124 -0.90 1.19 -1.47
CA PHE A 124 0.41 1.41 -0.85
C PHE A 124 1.49 0.49 -1.43
N VAL A 125 1.18 -0.80 -1.66
CA VAL A 125 2.12 -1.73 -2.30
C VAL A 125 2.45 -1.30 -3.73
N VAL A 126 1.43 -0.89 -4.49
CA VAL A 126 1.59 -0.38 -5.87
C VAL A 126 2.46 0.89 -5.88
N TYR A 127 2.24 1.82 -4.96
CA TYR A 127 3.08 3.01 -4.82
C TYR A 127 4.53 2.65 -4.54
N CYS A 128 4.79 1.80 -3.55
CA CYS A 128 6.15 1.38 -3.20
C CYS A 128 6.85 0.69 -4.40
N THR A 129 6.10 -0.10 -5.16
CA THR A 129 6.58 -0.72 -6.40
C THR A 129 6.95 0.33 -7.45
N ALA A 130 6.05 1.28 -7.71
CA ALA A 130 6.25 2.33 -8.70
C ALA A 130 7.47 3.21 -8.37
N VAL A 131 7.64 3.58 -7.10
CA VAL A 131 8.81 4.32 -6.62
C VAL A 131 10.09 3.50 -6.82
N SER A 132 10.08 2.22 -6.44
CA SER A 132 11.26 1.35 -6.60
C SER A 132 11.65 1.18 -8.06
N VAL A 133 10.69 0.97 -8.94
CA VAL A 133 10.94 0.88 -10.39
C VAL A 133 11.48 2.21 -10.91
N ALA A 134 10.90 3.34 -10.52
CA ALA A 134 11.39 4.64 -10.96
C ALA A 134 12.85 4.90 -10.54
N ILE A 135 13.23 4.52 -9.31
CA ILE A 135 14.62 4.61 -8.83
C ILE A 135 15.56 3.71 -9.66
N ILE A 136 15.16 2.45 -9.91
CA ILE A 136 15.97 1.49 -10.67
C ILE A 136 16.21 1.97 -12.11
N TRP A 137 15.23 2.67 -12.69
CA TRP A 137 15.27 3.16 -14.07
C TRP A 137 15.79 4.60 -14.19
N GLY A 138 16.21 5.24 -13.09
CA GLY A 138 16.75 6.60 -13.07
C GLY A 138 15.73 7.69 -13.40
N LEU A 139 14.45 7.43 -13.16
CA LEU A 139 13.33 8.36 -13.41
C LEU A 139 12.94 9.19 -12.18
N ALA A 140 13.54 8.89 -11.02
CA ALA A 140 13.28 9.53 -9.73
C ALA A 140 14.59 9.95 -9.06
#